data_AF-A0A933GWT7-F1
#
_entry.id   AF-A0A933GWT7-F1
#
_cell.length_a   1.000
_cell.length_b   1.000
_cell.length_c   1.000
_cell.angle_alpha   90.00
_cell.angle_beta   90.00
_cell.angle_gamma   90.00
#
_symmetry.space_group_name_H-M   'P 1'
#
loop_
_entity.id
_entity.type
_entity.pdbx_description
1 polymer ?
#
loop_
_entity_poly.entity_id
_entity_poly.type
_entity_poly.pdbx_seq_one_letter_code
_entity_poly.pdbx_strand_id
1 'polypeptide(L)'
;MTLRTILLGLAALAAAGCGKGPGSTGTSRPPVPVETQKVARRDLVRTYTEMATLAATETVEISAEVSGRLVELPYDEGDSVEGGAVVARLDATVPSAQVEQAKAQLARARARSAQTLALEAKTRSQELQSQARVREAEAGLAQSRARAVQGKAEVARAQATVHVEEASVSAARTVLAREERVSSQGATSGEKLQSAKDALAIAEAKLEAARAGLDAAGAAADVADAEVGVAEADLEAVGAALGGIAAELAAAAAEIAATAAEEEAAAAALAVAEATLAKYAVKAPAPGVVVWRGKEPGEMVTPATFSSTGFLRIEPLDPLRAETNLPEGLAGMVRQGGDVPVEVDGRTATGRVFRIARTVDRETRTVKVEVDVPNPDGRIRSGAFGRVTFALDERKGALAIPAVAVRREVGGAAFVLVAREKDGADVACRCDVELGLEAGGWVEVVSGVGEGEEIVTLGAGSLGDGARIAPRSAAGALERGSATPDKNGSTP
;
A
#
# COMPACT_ATOMS: atom_id res chain seq x y z
N MET A 1 -5.16 90.55 -36.64
CA MET A 1 -5.06 92.03 -36.72
C MET A 1 -3.81 92.40 -35.95
N THR A 2 -2.79 93.11 -36.41
CA THR A 2 -2.51 93.94 -37.60
C THR A 2 -0.99 94.22 -37.46
N LEU A 3 -0.17 94.06 -38.50
CA LEU A 3 0.34 95.17 -39.34
C LEU A 3 1.00 96.29 -38.48
N ARG A 4 2.20 96.83 -38.71
CA ARG A 4 3.08 96.89 -39.91
C ARG A 4 4.26 97.83 -39.53
N THR A 5 5.40 97.72 -40.23
CA THR A 5 6.36 98.80 -40.65
C THR A 5 7.16 99.60 -39.58
N ILE A 6 8.42 100.07 -39.72
CA ILE A 6 9.54 100.05 -40.72
C ILE A 6 10.73 100.88 -40.10
N LEU A 7 11.98 100.72 -40.63
CA LEU A 7 13.19 101.63 -40.58
C LEU A 7 14.06 101.54 -39.29
N LEU A 8 15.41 101.54 -39.21
CA LEU A 8 16.64 101.92 -39.98
C LEU A 8 17.69 100.78 -39.76
N GLY A 9 18.80 100.56 -40.47
CA GLY A 9 19.57 101.26 -41.51
C GLY A 9 20.95 100.57 -41.55
N LEU A 10 21.44 100.16 -42.72
CA LEU A 10 22.74 99.48 -42.87
C LEU A 10 23.52 100.08 -44.03
N ALA A 11 24.77 100.45 -43.73
CA ALA A 11 25.72 101.10 -44.60
C ALA A 11 26.35 100.12 -45.63
N ALA A 12 26.59 100.66 -46.83
CA ALA A 12 27.47 100.14 -47.87
C ALA A 12 28.96 100.23 -47.43
N LEU A 13 30.00 99.64 -48.04
CA LEU A 13 30.22 99.12 -49.39
C LEU A 13 31.53 98.29 -49.42
N ALA A 14 31.53 97.23 -50.22
CA ALA A 14 32.59 96.46 -50.93
C ALA A 14 34.11 96.60 -50.62
N ALA A 15 34.78 95.44 -50.63
CA ALA A 15 35.96 95.18 -51.47
C ALA A 15 36.14 93.66 -51.74
N ALA A 16 36.37 93.32 -53.01
CA ALA A 16 36.61 91.97 -53.53
C ALA A 16 38.10 91.58 -53.45
N GLY A 17 38.38 90.27 -53.33
CA GLY A 17 39.73 89.71 -53.45
C GLY A 17 39.72 88.21 -53.76
N CYS A 18 39.97 87.86 -55.03
CA CYS A 18 40.21 86.49 -55.50
C CYS A 18 41.61 86.00 -55.10
N GLY A 19 41.73 84.74 -54.68
CA GLY A 19 43.01 84.10 -54.36
C GLY A 19 42.97 82.56 -54.38
N LYS A 20 43.22 81.99 -55.56
CA LYS A 20 44.01 80.78 -55.88
C LYS A 20 43.99 79.59 -54.89
N GLY A 21 43.35 78.49 -55.30
CA GLY A 21 43.37 77.21 -54.56
C GLY A 21 44.67 76.38 -54.75
N PRO A 22 44.95 75.46 -53.82
CA PRO A 22 45.74 74.24 -54.04
C PRO A 22 44.77 73.04 -54.19
N GLY A 23 44.93 72.08 -55.08
CA GLY A 23 46.14 71.27 -55.29
C GLY A 23 46.06 70.03 -54.39
N SER A 24 45.37 68.98 -54.82
CA SER A 24 45.26 67.71 -54.11
C SER A 24 46.59 66.95 -54.13
N THR A 25 47.21 66.80 -52.97
CA THR A 25 48.26 65.80 -52.72
C THR A 25 47.79 64.91 -51.58
N GLY A 26 47.82 63.60 -51.79
CA GLY A 26 47.31 62.59 -50.85
C GLY A 26 48.07 62.61 -49.53
N THR A 27 47.43 63.14 -48.49
CA THR A 27 47.89 62.97 -47.11
C THR A 27 47.26 61.69 -46.56
N SER A 28 48.08 60.65 -46.40
CA SER A 28 47.70 59.42 -45.69
C SER A 28 47.23 59.78 -44.29
N ARG A 29 45.94 59.54 -43.99
CA ARG A 29 45.37 59.65 -42.64
C ARG A 29 46.23 58.79 -41.68
N PRO A 30 46.65 59.30 -40.50
CA PRO A 30 47.43 58.52 -39.55
C PRO A 30 46.63 57.29 -39.08
N PRO A 31 47.29 56.15 -38.84
CA PRO A 31 46.60 54.92 -38.44
C PRO A 31 45.94 55.11 -37.08
N VAL A 32 44.69 54.65 -36.96
CA VAL A 32 43.95 54.74 -35.70
C VAL A 32 44.38 53.58 -34.78
N PRO A 33 44.75 53.84 -33.52
CA PRO A 33 45.09 52.77 -32.59
C PRO A 33 43.84 51.97 -32.21
N VAL A 34 43.92 50.65 -32.35
CA VAL A 34 42.81 49.73 -32.04
C VAL A 34 43.26 48.58 -31.17
N GLU A 35 42.35 48.07 -30.34
CA GLU A 35 42.53 46.77 -29.68
C GLU A 35 41.83 45.69 -30.50
N THR A 36 42.51 44.57 -30.71
CA THR A 36 41.97 43.40 -31.42
C THR A 36 41.80 42.22 -30.49
N GLN A 37 40.82 41.37 -30.79
CA GLN A 37 40.56 40.11 -30.11
C GLN A 37 40.43 39.00 -31.15
N LYS A 38 41.13 37.88 -30.94
CA LYS A 38 41.01 36.69 -31.79
C LYS A 38 39.66 36.01 -31.61
N VAL A 39 39.02 35.64 -32.73
CA VAL A 39 37.84 34.77 -32.74
C VAL A 39 38.26 33.37 -32.32
N ALA A 40 37.64 32.86 -31.26
CA ALA A 40 37.92 31.52 -30.75
C ALA A 40 36.61 30.82 -30.37
N ARG A 41 36.61 29.50 -30.51
CA ARG A 41 35.50 28.67 -30.06
C ARG A 41 35.39 28.70 -28.55
N ARG A 42 34.16 28.80 -28.05
CA ARG A 42 33.83 28.69 -26.62
C ARG A 42 32.42 28.17 -26.43
N ASP A 43 32.16 27.71 -25.23
CA ASP A 43 30.81 27.35 -24.81
C ASP A 43 30.09 28.61 -24.34
N LEU A 44 28.92 28.86 -24.92
CA LEU A 44 28.04 29.98 -24.56
C LEU A 44 26.81 29.41 -23.86
N VAL A 45 26.59 29.83 -22.60
CA VAL A 45 25.42 29.42 -21.81
C VAL A 45 24.64 30.66 -21.42
N ARG A 46 23.43 30.81 -21.95
CA ARG A 46 22.52 31.87 -21.54
C ARG A 46 21.81 31.44 -20.27
N THR A 47 22.11 32.10 -19.17
CA THR A 47 21.52 31.80 -17.86
C THR A 47 20.46 32.82 -17.46
N TYR A 48 19.53 32.39 -16.63
CA TYR A 48 18.56 33.24 -15.96
C TYR A 48 18.51 32.89 -14.47
N THR A 49 18.77 33.87 -13.62
CA THR A 49 18.79 33.68 -12.17
C THR A 49 17.53 34.26 -11.56
N GLU A 50 16.80 33.45 -10.81
CA GLU A 50 15.58 33.85 -10.12
C GLU A 50 15.70 33.55 -8.62
N MET A 51 14.98 34.31 -7.79
CA MET A 51 14.85 33.97 -6.37
C MET A 51 13.88 32.81 -6.19
N ALA A 52 14.23 31.91 -5.28
CA ALA A 52 13.40 30.78 -4.90
C ALA A 52 13.26 30.73 -3.38
N THR A 53 12.13 30.24 -2.91
CA THR A 53 11.92 29.90 -1.50
C THR A 53 12.06 28.40 -1.35
N LEU A 54 12.91 27.94 -0.45
CA LEU A 54 13.05 26.52 -0.13
C LEU A 54 11.99 26.13 0.89
N ALA A 55 11.17 25.15 0.56
CA ALA A 55 10.17 24.56 1.44
C ALA A 55 10.42 23.05 1.59
N ALA A 56 9.90 22.45 2.65
CA ALA A 56 9.85 21.00 2.75
C ALA A 56 9.01 20.41 1.61
N THR A 57 9.34 19.19 1.17
CA THR A 57 8.59 18.55 0.08
C THR A 57 7.16 18.24 0.48
N GLU A 58 6.95 17.95 1.76
CA GLU A 58 5.65 17.70 2.37
C GLU A 58 5.62 18.30 3.78
N THR A 59 4.45 18.71 4.25
CA THR A 59 4.27 19.16 5.62
C THR A 59 3.19 18.31 6.26
N VAL A 60 3.57 17.54 7.27
CA VAL A 60 2.66 16.65 7.97
C VAL A 60 2.27 17.28 9.30
N GLU A 61 1.01 17.68 9.41
CA GLU A 61 0.43 18.13 10.67
C GLU A 61 -0.15 16.95 11.44
N ILE A 62 0.43 16.67 12.61
CA ILE A 62 0.01 15.58 13.48
C ILE A 62 -1.12 16.06 14.38
N SER A 63 -2.25 15.38 14.29
CA SER A 63 -3.41 15.57 15.14
C SER A 63 -3.83 14.24 15.76
N ALA A 64 -4.64 14.31 16.82
CA ALA A 64 -5.11 13.12 17.51
C ALA A 64 -6.32 12.53 16.78
N GLU A 65 -6.39 11.21 16.59
CA GLU A 65 -7.60 10.60 16.03
C GLU A 65 -8.77 10.58 17.02
N VAL A 66 -8.47 10.66 18.32
CA VAL A 66 -9.43 10.65 19.42
C VAL A 66 -9.16 11.79 20.37
N SER A 67 -10.20 12.28 21.02
CA SER A 67 -10.05 13.29 22.07
C SER A 67 -9.47 12.68 23.32
N GLY A 68 -8.44 13.30 23.90
CA GLY A 68 -7.78 12.78 25.09
C GLY A 68 -6.80 13.79 25.69
N ARG A 69 -6.43 13.56 26.95
CA ARG A 69 -5.36 14.32 27.60
C ARG A 69 -4.02 13.81 27.10
N LEU A 70 -3.14 14.72 26.67
CA LEU A 70 -1.76 14.40 26.31
C LEU A 70 -0.99 14.02 27.59
N VAL A 71 -0.45 12.81 27.66
CA VAL A 71 0.36 12.33 28.80
C VAL A 71 1.84 12.55 28.51
N GLU A 72 2.25 12.29 27.27
CA GLU A 72 3.65 12.34 26.88
C GLU A 72 3.79 12.85 25.44
N LEU A 73 4.78 13.72 25.25
CA LEU A 73 5.20 14.25 23.96
C LEU A 73 6.73 14.26 23.95
N PRO A 74 7.37 13.14 23.57
CA PRO A 74 8.80 12.91 23.79
C PRO A 74 9.74 13.62 22.79
N TYR A 75 9.20 14.33 21.80
CA TYR A 75 9.97 15.05 20.79
C TYR A 75 9.82 16.55 20.94
N ASP A 76 10.94 17.25 20.82
CA ASP A 76 11.05 18.71 20.81
C ASP A 76 11.29 19.26 19.40
N GLU A 77 11.16 20.57 19.24
CA GLU A 77 11.47 21.24 17.97
C GLU A 77 12.94 21.04 17.60
N GLY A 78 13.17 20.56 16.37
CA GLY A 78 14.49 20.21 15.86
C GLY A 78 14.83 18.71 15.94
N ASP A 79 14.06 17.91 16.68
CA ASP A 79 14.29 16.47 16.76
C ASP A 79 13.90 15.75 15.47
N SER A 80 14.68 14.71 15.13
CA SER A 80 14.38 13.82 14.02
C SER A 80 13.48 12.67 14.48
N VAL A 81 12.48 12.35 13.67
CA VAL A 81 11.47 11.31 13.92
C VAL A 81 11.48 10.32 12.76
N GLU A 82 11.46 9.03 13.09
CA GLU A 82 11.29 7.96 12.10
C GLU A 82 9.81 7.72 11.78
N GLY A 83 9.52 7.26 10.56
CA GLY A 83 8.16 6.85 10.19
C GLY A 83 7.66 5.72 11.09
N GLY A 84 6.47 5.87 11.65
CA GLY A 84 5.83 4.93 12.56
C GLY A 84 6.20 5.08 14.05
N ALA A 85 7.16 5.95 14.38
CA ALA A 85 7.52 6.23 15.77
C ALA A 85 6.36 6.88 16.54
N VAL A 86 6.20 6.54 17.83
CA VAL A 86 5.16 7.12 18.68
C VAL A 86 5.57 8.54 19.07
N VAL A 87 4.88 9.53 18.50
CA VAL A 87 5.15 10.95 18.71
C VAL A 87 4.36 11.56 19.84
N ALA A 88 3.24 10.95 20.24
CA ALA A 88 2.45 11.38 21.40
C ALA A 88 1.72 10.19 22.04
N ARG A 89 1.58 10.24 23.36
CA ARG A 89 0.72 9.31 24.12
C ARG A 89 -0.39 10.06 24.81
N LEU A 90 -1.62 9.59 24.61
CA LEU A 90 -2.83 10.07 25.26
C LEU A 90 -3.14 9.22 26.49
N ASP A 91 -3.92 9.77 27.43
CA ASP A 91 -4.38 9.03 28.61
C ASP A 91 -5.25 7.84 28.19
N ALA A 92 -4.66 6.65 28.32
CA ALA A 92 -5.24 5.40 27.91
C ALA A 92 -5.84 4.60 29.10
N THR A 93 -6.07 5.22 30.26
CA THR A 93 -6.54 4.50 31.47
C THR A 93 -7.90 3.83 31.23
N VAL A 94 -8.85 4.53 30.63
CA VAL A 94 -10.19 3.98 30.30
C VAL A 94 -10.13 2.94 29.17
N PRO A 95 -9.55 3.20 27.99
CA PRO A 95 -9.51 2.21 26.91
C PRO A 95 -8.67 0.97 27.27
N SER A 96 -7.61 1.09 28.07
CA SER A 96 -6.86 -0.07 28.54
C SER A 96 -7.69 -0.95 29.49
N ALA A 97 -8.46 -0.33 30.40
CA ALA A 97 -9.41 -1.06 31.24
C ALA A 97 -10.51 -1.76 30.41
N GLN A 98 -10.98 -1.14 29.31
CA GLN A 98 -11.92 -1.76 28.38
C GLN A 98 -11.33 -2.98 27.66
N VAL A 99 -10.05 -2.91 27.24
CA VAL A 99 -9.35 -4.06 26.67
C VAL A 99 -9.26 -5.20 27.67
N GLU A 100 -8.89 -4.92 28.93
CA GLU A 100 -8.84 -5.95 29.96
C GLU A 100 -10.22 -6.55 30.27
N GLN A 101 -11.28 -5.72 30.29
CA GLN A 101 -12.65 -6.19 30.40
C GLN A 101 -13.03 -7.10 29.23
N ALA A 102 -12.71 -6.72 27.98
CA ALA A 102 -13.01 -7.52 26.80
C ALA A 102 -12.22 -8.84 26.77
N LYS A 103 -10.94 -8.83 27.18
CA LYS A 103 -10.14 -10.05 27.36
C LYS A 103 -10.77 -10.99 28.37
N ALA A 104 -11.25 -10.47 29.50
CA ALA A 104 -11.94 -11.27 30.50
C ALA A 104 -13.25 -11.88 29.96
N GLN A 105 -13.99 -11.15 29.12
CA GLN A 105 -15.19 -11.69 28.47
C GLN A 105 -14.85 -12.79 27.46
N LEU A 106 -13.81 -12.61 26.64
CA LEU A 106 -13.33 -13.66 25.73
C LEU A 106 -12.86 -14.90 26.49
N ALA A 107 -12.15 -14.73 27.61
CA ALA A 107 -11.75 -15.85 28.47
C ALA A 107 -12.95 -16.61 29.04
N ARG A 108 -14.02 -15.91 29.44
CA ARG A 108 -15.28 -16.53 29.90
C ARG A 108 -15.98 -17.28 28.77
N ALA A 109 -16.07 -16.69 27.57
CA ALA A 109 -16.67 -17.33 26.42
C ALA A 109 -15.91 -18.60 26.00
N ARG A 110 -14.57 -18.54 25.96
CA ARG A 110 -13.70 -19.70 25.73
C ARG A 110 -13.89 -20.80 26.76
N ALA A 111 -13.96 -20.44 28.04
CA ALA A 111 -14.20 -21.40 29.11
C ALA A 111 -15.57 -22.08 28.96
N ARG A 112 -16.61 -21.34 28.57
CA ARG A 112 -17.95 -21.88 28.30
C ARG A 112 -17.94 -22.83 27.10
N SER A 113 -17.33 -22.43 25.98
CA SER A 113 -17.16 -23.29 24.79
C SER A 113 -16.44 -24.60 25.13
N ALA A 114 -15.33 -24.52 25.88
CA ALA A 114 -14.59 -25.70 26.33
C ALA A 114 -15.42 -26.61 27.25
N GLN A 115 -16.24 -26.05 28.14
CA GLN A 115 -17.15 -26.83 28.99
C GLN A 115 -18.21 -27.57 28.17
N THR A 116 -18.80 -26.91 27.16
CA THR A 116 -19.80 -27.54 26.28
C THR A 116 -19.20 -28.67 25.45
N LEU A 117 -18.00 -28.49 24.91
CA LEU A 117 -17.27 -29.54 24.17
C LEU A 117 -16.94 -30.75 25.07
N ALA A 118 -16.56 -30.50 26.33
CA ALA A 118 -16.32 -31.57 27.30
C ALA A 118 -17.60 -32.33 27.66
N LEU A 119 -18.74 -31.63 27.75
CA LEU A 119 -20.05 -32.24 27.97
C LEU A 119 -20.45 -33.12 26.78
N GLU A 120 -20.30 -32.64 25.55
CA GLU A 120 -20.58 -33.43 24.34
C GLU A 120 -19.72 -34.70 24.28
N ALA A 121 -18.43 -34.60 24.59
CA ALA A 121 -17.54 -35.75 24.63
C ALA A 121 -18.00 -36.80 25.66
N LYS A 122 -18.53 -36.35 26.80
CA LYS A 122 -19.13 -37.24 27.81
C LYS A 122 -20.41 -37.91 27.29
N THR A 123 -21.32 -37.15 26.69
CA THR A 123 -22.57 -37.69 26.11
C THR A 123 -22.27 -38.66 24.97
N ARG A 124 -21.26 -38.38 24.15
CA ARG A 124 -20.82 -39.26 23.06
C ARG A 124 -20.25 -40.59 23.57
N SER A 125 -19.55 -40.56 24.71
CA SER A 125 -19.13 -41.79 25.38
C SER A 125 -20.32 -42.62 25.88
N GLN A 126 -21.35 -41.95 26.43
CA GLN A 126 -22.60 -42.60 26.86
C GLN A 126 -23.37 -43.20 25.68
N GLU A 127 -23.40 -42.51 24.54
CA GLU A 127 -24.00 -43.01 23.30
C GLU A 127 -23.36 -44.33 22.84
N LEU A 128 -22.02 -44.39 22.80
CA LEU A 128 -21.31 -45.61 22.44
C LEU A 128 -21.61 -46.77 23.39
N GLN A 129 -21.76 -46.48 24.69
CA GLN A 129 -22.17 -47.49 25.67
C GLN A 129 -23.61 -47.96 25.45
N SER A 130 -24.53 -47.05 25.12
CA SER A 130 -25.92 -47.38 24.83
C SER A 130 -26.06 -48.19 23.52
N GLN A 131 -25.29 -47.85 22.47
CA GLN A 131 -25.23 -48.63 21.24
C GLN A 131 -24.74 -50.06 21.49
N ALA A 132 -23.77 -50.25 22.40
CA ALA A 132 -23.32 -51.58 22.78
C ALA A 132 -24.45 -52.38 23.48
N ARG A 133 -25.26 -51.73 24.33
CA ARG A 133 -26.43 -52.36 24.96
C ARG A 133 -27.51 -52.74 23.95
N VAL A 134 -27.76 -51.92 22.92
CA VAL A 134 -28.69 -52.27 21.84
C VAL A 134 -28.21 -53.55 21.14
N ARG A 135 -26.93 -53.65 20.80
CA ARG A 135 -26.36 -54.86 20.16
C ARG A 135 -26.49 -56.10 21.06
N GLU A 136 -26.33 -55.93 22.37
CA GLU A 136 -26.53 -57.01 23.34
C GLU A 136 -28.00 -57.45 23.41
N ALA A 137 -28.95 -56.50 23.43
CA ALA A 137 -30.38 -56.78 23.41
C ALA A 137 -30.83 -57.45 22.10
N GLU A 138 -30.30 -57.01 20.94
CA GLU A 138 -30.55 -57.64 19.63
C GLU A 138 -30.06 -59.10 19.61
N ALA A 139 -28.88 -59.36 20.18
CA ALA A 139 -28.35 -60.71 20.30
C ALA A 139 -29.19 -61.58 21.26
N GLY A 140 -29.66 -61.00 22.37
CA GLY A 140 -30.58 -61.66 23.30
C GLY A 140 -31.92 -62.03 22.64
N LEU A 141 -32.51 -61.11 21.89
CA LEU A 141 -33.74 -61.36 21.13
C LEU A 141 -33.55 -62.46 20.08
N ALA A 142 -32.42 -62.45 19.37
CA ALA A 142 -32.10 -63.52 18.42
C ALA A 142 -32.00 -64.89 19.11
N GLN A 143 -31.41 -64.95 20.31
CA GLN A 143 -31.35 -66.17 21.11
C GLN A 143 -32.74 -66.64 21.56
N SER A 144 -33.58 -65.75 22.09
CA SER A 144 -34.95 -66.08 22.49
C SER A 144 -35.78 -66.58 21.31
N ARG A 145 -35.67 -65.93 20.14
CA ARG A 145 -36.35 -66.36 18.91
C ARG A 145 -35.88 -67.75 18.45
N ALA A 146 -34.59 -68.05 18.57
CA ALA A 146 -34.07 -69.38 18.26
C ALA A 146 -34.64 -70.46 19.20
N ARG A 147 -34.77 -70.17 20.50
CA ARG A 147 -35.41 -71.08 21.48
C ARG A 147 -36.89 -71.29 21.17
N ALA A 148 -37.62 -70.24 20.82
CA ALA A 148 -39.02 -70.35 20.41
C ALA A 148 -39.22 -71.25 19.18
N VAL A 149 -38.33 -71.13 18.17
CA VAL A 149 -38.34 -72.03 17.01
C VAL A 149 -38.03 -73.47 17.41
N GLN A 150 -37.10 -73.70 18.34
CA GLN A 150 -36.80 -75.04 18.87
C GLN A 150 -37.99 -75.62 19.63
N GLY A 151 -38.64 -74.85 20.50
CA GLY A 151 -39.85 -75.27 21.22
C GLY A 151 -40.98 -75.66 20.27
N LYS A 152 -41.24 -74.85 19.23
CA LYS A 152 -42.23 -75.18 18.17
C LYS A 152 -41.89 -76.47 17.43
N ALA A 153 -40.61 -76.73 17.17
CA ALA A 153 -40.16 -77.98 16.56
C ALA A 153 -40.35 -79.19 17.51
N GLU A 154 -40.15 -79.01 18.82
CA GLU A 154 -40.41 -80.05 19.83
C GLU A 154 -41.90 -80.38 19.95
N VAL A 155 -42.78 -79.37 19.91
CA VAL A 155 -44.23 -79.57 19.83
C VAL A 155 -44.60 -80.40 18.61
N ALA A 156 -44.07 -80.05 17.42
CA ALA A 156 -44.33 -80.81 16.20
C ALA A 156 -43.84 -82.27 16.29
N ARG A 157 -42.70 -82.52 16.94
CA ARG A 157 -42.20 -83.88 17.22
C ARG A 157 -43.11 -84.63 18.18
N ALA A 158 -43.57 -83.98 19.25
CA ALA A 158 -44.48 -84.58 20.23
C ALA A 158 -45.84 -84.93 19.59
N GLN A 159 -46.37 -84.06 18.72
CA GLN A 159 -47.59 -84.33 17.94
C GLN A 159 -47.43 -85.56 17.04
N ALA A 160 -46.28 -85.69 16.35
CA ALA A 160 -46.00 -86.86 15.55
C ALA A 160 -45.95 -88.15 16.40
N THR A 161 -45.35 -88.11 17.60
CA THR A 161 -45.35 -89.23 18.55
C THR A 161 -46.77 -89.60 18.98
N VAL A 162 -47.62 -88.61 19.31
CA VAL A 162 -49.04 -88.85 19.63
C VAL A 162 -49.73 -89.58 18.47
N HIS A 163 -49.55 -89.13 17.23
CA HIS A 163 -50.14 -89.80 16.07
C HIS A 163 -49.66 -91.25 15.87
N VAL A 164 -48.37 -91.54 16.13
CA VAL A 164 -47.83 -92.91 16.08
C VAL A 164 -48.46 -93.78 17.16
N GLU A 165 -48.60 -93.28 18.39
CA GLU A 165 -49.21 -94.03 19.49
C GLU A 165 -50.74 -94.18 19.32
N GLU A 166 -51.42 -93.20 18.71
CA GLU A 166 -52.84 -93.33 18.33
C GLU A 166 -53.05 -94.45 17.30
N ALA A 167 -52.15 -94.56 16.31
CA ALA A 167 -52.15 -95.66 15.36
C ALA A 167 -51.87 -97.01 16.04
N SER A 168 -50.96 -97.05 17.02
CA SER A 168 -50.65 -98.23 17.84
C SER A 168 -51.86 -98.73 18.66
N VAL A 169 -52.58 -97.81 19.33
CA VAL A 169 -53.83 -98.11 20.03
C VAL A 169 -54.90 -98.64 19.07
N SER A 170 -55.05 -98.01 17.90
CA SER A 170 -56.00 -98.47 16.87
C SER A 170 -55.70 -99.90 16.39
N ALA A 171 -54.42 -100.21 16.17
CA ALA A 171 -53.97 -101.56 15.81
C ALA A 171 -54.22 -102.57 16.95
N ALA A 172 -53.87 -102.24 18.19
CA ALA A 172 -54.11 -103.09 19.37
C ALA A 172 -55.60 -103.38 19.59
N ARG A 173 -56.48 -102.37 19.40
CA ARG A 173 -57.94 -102.55 19.43
C ARG A 173 -58.45 -103.49 18.36
N THR A 174 -57.89 -103.40 17.15
CA THR A 174 -58.25 -104.31 16.03
C THR A 174 -57.85 -105.75 16.34
N VAL A 175 -56.67 -105.96 16.94
CA VAL A 175 -56.21 -107.29 17.39
C VAL A 175 -57.12 -107.84 18.49
N LEU A 176 -57.45 -107.04 19.52
CA LEU A 176 -58.36 -107.45 20.59
C LEU A 176 -59.73 -107.87 20.02
N ALA A 177 -60.33 -107.03 19.15
CA ALA A 177 -61.62 -107.33 18.54
C ALA A 177 -61.60 -108.61 17.66
N ARG A 178 -60.44 -108.92 17.04
CA ARG A 178 -60.24 -110.18 16.33
C ARG A 178 -60.20 -111.36 17.31
N GLU A 179 -59.39 -111.29 18.36
CA GLU A 179 -59.26 -112.37 19.35
C GLU A 179 -60.57 -112.62 20.11
N GLU A 180 -61.34 -111.58 20.44
CA GLU A 180 -62.70 -111.70 21.01
C GLU A 180 -63.67 -112.46 20.08
N ARG A 181 -63.58 -112.22 18.78
CA ARG A 181 -64.39 -112.91 17.76
C ARG A 181 -63.99 -114.38 17.62
N VAL A 182 -62.70 -114.70 17.67
CA VAL A 182 -62.23 -116.10 17.58
C VAL A 182 -62.48 -116.85 18.91
N SER A 183 -62.42 -116.16 20.05
CA SER A 183 -62.78 -116.72 21.36
C SER A 183 -64.27 -117.05 21.47
N SER A 184 -65.16 -116.23 20.91
CA SER A 184 -66.60 -116.53 20.88
C SER A 184 -66.98 -117.71 19.98
N GLN A 185 -66.06 -118.12 19.08
CA GLN A 185 -66.18 -119.32 18.23
C GLN A 185 -65.50 -120.57 18.84
N GLY A 186 -65.00 -120.50 20.07
CA GLY A 186 -64.46 -121.64 20.83
C GLY A 186 -63.03 -122.07 20.46
N ALA A 187 -62.29 -121.27 19.69
CA ALA A 187 -61.02 -121.67 19.06
C ALA A 187 -59.73 -121.04 19.65
N THR A 188 -59.79 -120.33 20.79
CA THR A 188 -58.62 -119.65 21.40
C THR A 188 -58.43 -119.97 22.89
N SER A 189 -57.17 -119.93 23.37
CA SER A 189 -56.86 -120.02 24.81
C SER A 189 -57.12 -118.69 25.53
N GLY A 190 -57.60 -118.75 26.79
CA GLY A 190 -57.82 -117.55 27.62
C GLY A 190 -56.56 -116.69 27.79
N GLU A 191 -55.38 -117.31 27.68
CA GLU A 191 -54.07 -116.66 27.68
C GLU A 191 -53.87 -115.68 26.51
N LYS A 192 -54.35 -116.01 25.29
CA LYS A 192 -54.23 -115.13 24.11
C LYS A 192 -55.11 -113.89 24.22
N LEU A 193 -56.34 -114.05 24.73
CA LEU A 193 -57.25 -112.94 24.96
C LEU A 193 -56.71 -112.01 26.05
N GLN A 194 -56.14 -112.57 27.12
CA GLN A 194 -55.51 -111.76 28.17
C GLN A 194 -54.30 -110.99 27.64
N SER A 195 -53.44 -111.64 26.85
CA SER A 195 -52.30 -110.98 26.20
C SER A 195 -52.73 -109.83 25.28
N ALA A 196 -53.84 -109.97 24.54
CA ALA A 196 -54.38 -108.89 23.71
C ALA A 196 -54.94 -107.72 24.54
N LYS A 197 -55.57 -107.99 25.69
CA LYS A 197 -56.03 -106.96 26.63
C LYS A 197 -54.87 -106.20 27.26
N ASP A 198 -53.84 -106.92 27.70
CA ASP A 198 -52.63 -106.33 28.27
C ASP A 198 -51.90 -105.47 27.22
N ALA A 199 -51.84 -105.92 25.96
CA ALA A 199 -51.27 -105.16 24.85
C ALA A 199 -52.03 -103.85 24.57
N LEU A 200 -53.37 -103.86 24.64
CA LEU A 200 -54.18 -102.64 24.52
C LEU A 200 -53.93 -101.70 25.71
N ALA A 201 -53.93 -102.20 26.94
CA ALA A 201 -53.67 -101.39 28.13
C ALA A 201 -52.28 -100.73 28.08
N ILE A 202 -51.26 -101.46 27.61
CA ILE A 202 -49.92 -100.91 27.39
C ILE A 202 -49.93 -99.82 26.30
N ALA A 203 -50.65 -100.04 25.19
CA ALA A 203 -50.76 -99.05 24.12
C ALA A 203 -51.50 -97.79 24.56
N GLU A 204 -52.58 -97.92 25.35
CA GLU A 204 -53.33 -96.79 25.89
C GLU A 204 -52.50 -96.00 26.91
N ALA A 205 -51.74 -96.67 27.77
CA ALA A 205 -50.80 -96.02 28.68
C ALA A 205 -49.67 -95.27 27.93
N LYS A 206 -49.17 -95.82 26.81
CA LYS A 206 -48.21 -95.13 25.94
C LYS A 206 -48.80 -93.88 25.27
N LEU A 207 -50.04 -93.96 24.81
CA LEU A 207 -50.74 -92.81 24.24
C LEU A 207 -50.97 -91.71 25.29
N GLU A 208 -51.36 -92.06 26.51
CA GLU A 208 -51.50 -91.11 27.61
C GLU A 208 -50.17 -90.42 27.94
N ALA A 209 -49.07 -91.19 28.01
CA ALA A 209 -47.73 -90.65 28.18
C ALA A 209 -47.30 -89.73 27.02
N ALA A 210 -47.65 -90.07 25.77
CA ALA A 210 -47.37 -89.24 24.60
C ALA A 210 -48.17 -87.93 24.62
N ARG A 211 -49.43 -87.96 25.06
CA ARG A 211 -50.28 -86.76 25.22
C ARG A 211 -49.75 -85.84 26.31
N ALA A 212 -49.39 -86.38 27.48
CA ALA A 212 -48.74 -85.61 28.53
C ALA A 212 -47.40 -84.99 28.05
N GLY A 213 -46.65 -85.72 27.22
CA GLY A 213 -45.43 -85.20 26.57
C GLY A 213 -45.70 -84.04 25.60
N LEU A 214 -46.80 -84.10 24.85
CA LEU A 214 -47.24 -83.00 23.99
C LEU A 214 -47.65 -81.76 24.80
N ASP A 215 -48.41 -81.93 25.88
CA ASP A 215 -48.81 -80.82 26.76
C ASP A 215 -47.58 -80.15 27.40
N ALA A 216 -46.60 -80.95 27.85
CA ALA A 216 -45.34 -80.43 28.37
C ALA A 216 -44.52 -79.66 27.31
N ALA A 217 -44.47 -80.17 26.07
CA ALA A 217 -43.83 -79.47 24.95
C ALA A 217 -44.56 -78.17 24.58
N GLY A 218 -45.90 -78.18 24.64
CA GLY A 218 -46.74 -77.00 24.43
C GLY A 218 -46.46 -75.91 25.46
N ALA A 219 -46.48 -76.26 26.74
CA ALA A 219 -46.14 -75.34 27.82
C ALA A 219 -44.71 -74.78 27.70
N ALA A 220 -43.74 -75.61 27.30
CA ALA A 220 -42.37 -75.16 27.06
C ALA A 220 -42.28 -74.19 25.86
N ALA A 221 -43.04 -74.42 24.79
CA ALA A 221 -43.10 -73.51 23.64
C ALA A 221 -43.76 -72.17 24.00
N ASP A 222 -44.83 -72.18 24.81
CA ASP A 222 -45.49 -70.96 25.29
C ASP A 222 -44.55 -70.11 26.15
N VAL A 223 -43.74 -70.75 27.01
CA VAL A 223 -42.69 -70.06 27.79
C VAL A 223 -41.65 -69.44 26.84
N ALA A 224 -41.20 -70.17 25.83
CA ALA A 224 -40.22 -69.66 24.88
C ALA A 224 -40.77 -68.50 24.02
N ASP A 225 -42.05 -68.53 23.62
CA ASP A 225 -42.70 -67.42 22.93
C ASP A 225 -42.88 -66.20 23.86
N ALA A 226 -43.17 -66.41 25.16
CA ALA A 226 -43.21 -65.33 26.15
C ALA A 226 -41.83 -64.70 26.37
N GLU A 227 -40.74 -65.48 26.39
CA GLU A 227 -39.35 -64.99 26.45
C GLU A 227 -38.99 -64.08 25.26
N VAL A 228 -39.55 -64.35 24.07
CA VAL A 228 -39.39 -63.47 22.90
C VAL A 228 -40.06 -62.12 23.17
N GLY A 229 -41.29 -62.10 23.68
CA GLY A 229 -42.00 -60.87 24.01
C GLY A 229 -41.26 -59.99 25.03
N VAL A 230 -40.65 -60.61 26.05
CA VAL A 230 -39.79 -59.89 27.03
C VAL A 230 -38.56 -59.30 26.33
N ALA A 231 -37.88 -60.07 25.48
CA ALA A 231 -36.70 -59.59 24.77
C ALA A 231 -37.01 -58.49 23.74
N GLU A 232 -38.20 -58.51 23.10
CA GLU A 232 -38.66 -57.43 22.22
C GLU A 232 -38.92 -56.14 23.00
N ALA A 233 -39.56 -56.24 24.17
CA ALA A 233 -39.79 -55.10 25.05
C ALA A 233 -38.46 -54.51 25.59
N ASP A 234 -37.49 -55.36 25.93
CA ASP A 234 -36.15 -54.93 26.36
C ASP A 234 -35.42 -54.19 25.23
N LEU A 235 -35.48 -54.70 23.99
CA LEU A 235 -34.87 -54.04 22.84
C LEU A 235 -35.51 -52.66 22.58
N GLU A 236 -36.84 -52.56 22.67
CA GLU A 236 -37.56 -51.29 22.54
C GLU A 236 -37.15 -50.30 23.62
N ALA A 237 -37.06 -50.73 24.88
CA ALA A 237 -36.66 -49.89 26.01
C ALA A 237 -35.22 -49.34 25.85
N VAL A 238 -34.28 -50.19 25.43
CA VAL A 238 -32.89 -49.76 25.18
C VAL A 238 -32.82 -48.85 23.94
N GLY A 239 -33.60 -49.12 22.89
CA GLY A 239 -33.71 -48.27 21.71
C GLY A 239 -34.25 -46.87 22.04
N ALA A 240 -35.27 -46.79 22.90
CA ALA A 240 -35.80 -45.52 23.38
C ALA A 240 -34.77 -44.73 24.20
N ALA A 241 -33.99 -45.42 25.05
CA ALA A 241 -32.89 -44.80 25.80
C ALA A 241 -31.79 -44.24 24.88
N LEU A 242 -31.44 -44.97 23.80
CA LEU A 242 -30.53 -44.49 22.77
C LEU A 242 -31.07 -43.24 22.05
N GLY A 243 -32.35 -43.25 21.69
CA GLY A 243 -33.02 -42.09 21.09
C GLY A 243 -32.96 -40.84 21.97
N GLY A 244 -33.08 -41.00 23.29
CA GLY A 244 -32.90 -39.92 24.27
C GLY A 244 -31.48 -39.32 24.24
N ILE A 245 -30.45 -40.18 24.23
CA ILE A 245 -29.05 -39.72 24.17
C ILE A 245 -28.74 -39.04 22.84
N ALA A 246 -29.27 -39.56 21.73
CA ALA A 246 -29.14 -38.92 20.42
C ALA A 246 -29.77 -37.52 20.38
N ALA A 247 -30.92 -37.32 21.07
CA ALA A 247 -31.53 -36.01 21.22
C ALA A 247 -30.67 -35.07 22.09
N GLU A 248 -30.05 -35.56 23.17
CA GLU A 248 -29.11 -34.80 23.98
C GLU A 248 -27.87 -34.38 23.18
N LEU A 249 -27.34 -35.25 22.31
CA LEU A 249 -26.23 -34.91 21.41
C LEU A 249 -26.63 -33.82 20.39
N ALA A 250 -27.83 -33.89 19.84
CA ALA A 250 -28.33 -32.85 18.94
C ALA A 250 -28.47 -31.50 19.66
N ALA A 251 -28.97 -31.51 20.91
CA ALA A 251 -29.04 -30.31 21.75
C ALA A 251 -27.64 -29.76 22.10
N ALA A 252 -26.68 -30.64 22.42
CA ALA A 252 -25.29 -30.25 22.68
C ALA A 252 -24.65 -29.61 21.45
N ALA A 253 -24.87 -30.14 20.25
CA ALA A 253 -24.36 -29.56 19.00
C ALA A 253 -24.89 -28.13 18.76
N ALA A 254 -26.18 -27.89 19.06
CA ALA A 254 -26.76 -26.55 19.00
C ALA A 254 -26.12 -25.59 20.02
N GLU A 255 -25.88 -26.05 21.25
CA GLU A 255 -25.20 -25.25 22.29
C GLU A 255 -23.73 -24.97 21.93
N ILE A 256 -23.02 -25.90 21.27
CA ILE A 256 -21.66 -25.68 20.77
C ILE A 256 -21.67 -24.57 19.72
N ALA A 257 -22.61 -24.61 18.77
CA ALA A 257 -22.72 -23.55 17.77
C ALA A 257 -23.01 -22.19 18.43
N ALA A 258 -23.90 -22.15 19.43
CA ALA A 258 -24.21 -20.92 20.17
C ALA A 258 -23.00 -20.38 20.95
N THR A 259 -22.27 -21.24 21.67
CA THR A 259 -21.09 -20.84 22.45
C THR A 259 -19.89 -20.46 21.58
N ALA A 260 -19.73 -21.09 20.41
CA ALA A 260 -18.74 -20.67 19.41
C ALA A 260 -19.05 -19.27 18.86
N ALA A 261 -20.31 -18.97 18.56
CA ALA A 261 -20.73 -17.64 18.13
C ALA A 261 -20.53 -16.58 19.23
N GLU A 262 -20.77 -16.93 20.50
CA GLU A 262 -20.46 -16.07 21.64
C GLU A 262 -18.95 -15.80 21.78
N GLU A 263 -18.10 -16.82 21.57
CA GLU A 263 -16.64 -16.65 21.57
C GLU A 263 -16.18 -15.71 20.44
N GLU A 264 -16.69 -15.89 19.23
CA GLU A 264 -16.37 -15.02 18.09
C GLU A 264 -16.81 -13.58 18.35
N ALA A 265 -18.03 -13.37 18.89
CA ALA A 265 -18.52 -12.05 19.27
C ALA A 265 -17.64 -11.39 20.35
N ALA A 266 -17.18 -12.16 21.35
CA ALA A 266 -16.29 -11.66 22.38
C ALA A 266 -14.88 -11.34 21.82
N ALA A 267 -14.38 -12.13 20.86
CA ALA A 267 -13.12 -11.87 20.19
C ALA A 267 -13.19 -10.60 19.33
N ALA A 268 -14.29 -10.39 18.61
CA ALA A 268 -14.54 -9.18 17.86
C ALA A 268 -14.63 -7.94 18.78
N ALA A 269 -15.30 -8.06 19.93
CA ALA A 269 -15.35 -6.99 20.92
C ALA A 269 -13.96 -6.64 21.47
N LEU A 270 -13.10 -7.63 21.70
CA LEU A 270 -11.70 -7.40 22.07
C LEU A 270 -10.93 -6.67 20.97
N ALA A 271 -11.07 -7.10 19.71
CA ALA A 271 -10.40 -6.45 18.58
C ALA A 271 -10.82 -4.98 18.43
N VAL A 272 -12.11 -4.67 18.64
CA VAL A 272 -12.60 -3.27 18.64
C VAL A 272 -12.01 -2.47 19.80
N ALA A 273 -11.91 -3.05 21.01
CA ALA A 273 -11.31 -2.40 22.16
C ALA A 273 -9.81 -2.12 21.94
N GLU A 274 -9.07 -3.09 21.38
CA GLU A 274 -7.64 -2.94 21.06
C GLU A 274 -7.39 -1.91 19.96
N ALA A 275 -8.21 -1.91 18.91
CA ALA A 275 -8.16 -0.90 17.86
C ALA A 275 -8.44 0.51 18.42
N THR A 276 -9.36 0.61 19.37
CA THR A 276 -9.65 1.88 20.06
C THR A 276 -8.47 2.31 20.92
N LEU A 277 -7.86 1.39 21.68
CA LEU A 277 -6.66 1.66 22.48
C LEU A 277 -5.46 2.10 21.62
N ALA A 278 -5.28 1.51 20.44
CA ALA A 278 -4.19 1.85 19.53
C ALA A 278 -4.21 3.34 19.11
N LYS A 279 -5.39 3.95 19.02
CA LYS A 279 -5.56 5.38 18.69
C LYS A 279 -5.01 6.33 19.76
N TYR A 280 -4.77 5.84 20.98
CA TYR A 280 -4.19 6.63 22.06
C TYR A 280 -2.66 6.73 21.98
N ALA A 281 -2.02 6.00 21.06
CA ALA A 281 -0.62 6.16 20.71
C ALA A 281 -0.52 6.76 19.30
N VAL A 282 -0.29 8.07 19.22
CA VAL A 282 -0.21 8.77 17.94
C VAL A 282 1.18 8.54 17.34
N LYS A 283 1.21 8.10 16.08
CA LYS A 283 2.44 7.76 15.36
C LYS A 283 2.71 8.74 14.22
N ALA A 284 3.98 8.94 13.90
CA ALA A 284 4.38 9.68 12.71
C ALA A 284 4.05 8.88 11.43
N PRO A 285 3.39 9.46 10.42
CA PRO A 285 3.09 8.75 9.17
C PRO A 285 4.31 8.65 8.23
N ALA A 286 5.29 9.55 8.38
CA ALA A 286 6.51 9.60 7.56
C ALA A 286 7.70 10.10 8.42
N PRO A 287 8.94 9.76 8.05
CA PRO A 287 10.12 10.31 8.71
C PRO A 287 10.30 11.80 8.42
N GLY A 288 10.87 12.54 9.35
CA GLY A 288 11.14 13.97 9.18
C GLY A 288 11.71 14.61 10.45
N VAL A 289 11.68 15.94 10.48
CA VAL A 289 12.11 16.76 11.62
C VAL A 289 10.91 17.52 12.18
N VAL A 290 10.82 17.60 13.50
CA VAL A 290 9.79 18.41 14.17
C VAL A 290 10.10 19.88 13.98
N VAL A 291 9.27 20.59 13.21
CA VAL A 291 9.46 22.03 12.92
C VAL A 291 8.64 22.93 13.83
N TRP A 292 7.61 22.37 14.48
CA TRP A 292 6.74 23.13 15.37
C TRP A 292 6.06 22.20 16.38
N ARG A 293 6.04 22.63 17.64
CA ARG A 293 5.37 21.96 18.75
C ARG A 293 4.33 22.90 19.36
N GLY A 294 3.06 22.51 19.25
CA GLY A 294 1.93 23.37 19.62
C GLY A 294 1.28 23.10 20.97
N LYS A 295 1.66 22.02 21.64
CA LYS A 295 1.01 21.52 22.86
C LYS A 295 2.00 21.00 23.90
N GLU A 296 1.55 21.05 25.15
CA GLU A 296 2.27 20.51 26.29
C GLU A 296 1.56 19.28 26.90
N PRO A 297 2.32 18.33 27.48
CA PRO A 297 1.75 17.29 28.33
C PRO A 297 0.81 17.88 29.39
N GLY A 298 -0.37 17.30 29.52
CA GLY A 298 -1.44 17.75 30.40
C GLY A 298 -2.58 18.45 29.66
N GLU A 299 -2.34 18.98 28.46
CA GLU A 299 -3.38 19.62 27.64
C GLU A 299 -4.35 18.61 27.02
N MET A 300 -5.55 19.10 26.70
CA MET A 300 -6.54 18.34 25.93
C MET A 300 -6.24 18.49 24.45
N VAL A 301 -6.17 17.37 23.73
CA VAL A 301 -6.13 17.36 22.26
C VAL A 301 -7.42 16.77 21.72
N THR A 302 -7.83 17.25 20.55
CA THR A 302 -9.02 16.80 19.84
C THR A 302 -8.68 16.55 18.37
N PRO A 303 -9.51 15.79 17.64
CA PRO A 303 -9.28 15.58 16.22
C PRO A 303 -9.29 16.86 15.40
N ALA A 304 -8.49 16.90 14.32
CA ALA A 304 -8.32 18.07 13.46
C ALA A 304 -9.63 18.62 12.88
N THR A 305 -10.67 17.78 12.73
CA THR A 305 -12.00 18.24 12.32
C THR A 305 -12.60 19.26 13.29
N PHE A 306 -12.18 19.25 14.56
CA PHE A 306 -12.69 20.13 15.63
C PHE A 306 -11.67 21.19 16.06
N SER A 307 -10.39 21.05 15.70
CA SER A 307 -9.34 22.00 16.01
C SER A 307 -8.47 22.21 14.78
N SER A 308 -8.37 23.46 14.32
CA SER A 308 -7.53 23.84 13.17
C SER A 308 -6.02 23.79 13.46
N THR A 309 -5.63 23.28 14.63
CA THR A 309 -4.23 23.24 15.07
C THR A 309 -3.93 21.84 15.56
N GLY A 310 -3.12 21.11 14.79
CA GLY A 310 -2.43 19.92 15.28
C GLY A 310 -1.54 20.25 16.48
N PHE A 311 -0.91 19.24 17.05
CA PHE A 311 -0.03 19.42 18.21
C PHE A 311 1.46 19.32 17.85
N LEU A 312 1.78 18.74 16.69
CA LEU A 312 3.15 18.61 16.19
C LEU A 312 3.12 18.78 14.67
N ARG A 313 4.14 19.41 14.10
CA ARG A 313 4.35 19.48 12.66
C ARG A 313 5.69 18.87 12.30
N ILE A 314 5.65 17.89 11.41
CA ILE A 314 6.83 17.15 10.94
C ILE A 314 7.04 17.47 9.46
N GLU A 315 8.27 17.82 9.10
CA GLU A 315 8.68 18.12 7.74
C GLU A 315 9.92 17.28 7.37
N PRO A 316 9.92 16.58 6.22
CA PRO A 316 11.13 16.02 5.64
C PRO A 316 12.00 17.17 5.12
N LEU A 317 13.22 17.28 5.67
CA LEU A 317 14.16 18.35 5.32
C LEU A 317 15.21 17.93 4.29
N ASP A 318 15.22 16.68 3.85
CA ASP A 318 16.10 16.17 2.80
C ASP A 318 15.33 15.25 1.83
N PRO A 319 15.15 15.63 0.55
CA PRO A 319 15.54 16.91 -0.04
C PRO A 319 14.57 18.06 0.34
N LEU A 320 15.02 19.32 0.16
CA LEU A 320 14.14 20.49 0.15
C LEU A 320 13.67 20.81 -1.27
N ARG A 321 12.54 21.50 -1.40
CA ARG A 321 11.99 21.97 -2.68
C ARG A 321 12.13 23.49 -2.80
N ALA A 322 12.99 23.93 -3.71
CA ALA A 322 13.09 25.33 -4.09
C ALA A 322 11.95 25.68 -5.07
N GLU A 323 11.08 26.58 -4.66
CA GLU A 323 9.95 27.06 -5.44
C GLU A 323 10.25 28.45 -6.01
N THR A 324 10.11 28.60 -7.33
CA THR A 324 10.33 29.87 -8.02
C THR A 324 9.33 30.05 -9.14
N ASN A 325 9.19 31.29 -9.63
CA ASN A 325 8.24 31.65 -10.66
C ASN A 325 8.99 32.24 -11.86
N LEU A 326 8.93 31.56 -13.00
CA LEU A 326 9.58 32.03 -14.23
C LEU A 326 8.57 32.65 -15.18
N PRO A 327 8.91 33.74 -15.89
CA PRO A 327 8.09 34.23 -17.00
C PRO A 327 7.79 33.11 -18.01
N GLU A 328 6.55 33.06 -18.51
CA GLU A 328 6.06 31.96 -19.36
C GLU A 328 6.99 31.65 -20.55
N GLY A 329 7.50 32.67 -21.23
CA GLY A 329 8.41 32.50 -22.37
C GLY A 329 9.77 31.87 -22.01
N LEU A 330 10.21 32.00 -20.76
CA LEU A 330 11.46 31.40 -20.27
C LEU A 330 11.23 29.99 -19.72
N ALA A 331 10.09 29.76 -19.07
CA ALA A 331 9.74 28.46 -18.51
C ALA A 331 9.72 27.34 -19.57
N GLY A 332 9.28 27.64 -20.79
CA GLY A 332 9.30 26.69 -21.91
C GLY A 332 10.71 26.28 -22.40
N MET A 333 11.75 27.05 -22.03
CA MET A 333 13.14 26.74 -22.37
C MET A 333 13.83 25.88 -21.29
N VAL A 334 13.27 25.84 -20.07
CA VAL A 334 13.81 25.04 -18.97
C VAL A 334 13.48 23.56 -19.19
N ARG A 335 14.49 22.69 -19.01
CA ARG A 335 14.32 21.24 -19.12
C ARG A 335 13.98 20.63 -17.76
N GLN A 336 12.83 19.96 -17.69
CA GLN A 336 12.50 19.12 -16.53
C GLN A 336 13.55 18.01 -16.36
N GLY A 337 13.93 17.72 -15.12
CA GLY A 337 14.98 16.76 -14.77
C GLY A 337 16.41 17.27 -14.94
N GLY A 338 16.60 18.50 -15.46
CA GLY A 338 17.92 19.13 -15.59
C GLY A 338 18.51 19.51 -14.23
N ASP A 339 19.83 19.47 -14.14
CA ASP A 339 20.56 19.93 -12.96
C ASP A 339 20.77 21.45 -13.05
N VAL A 340 20.50 22.16 -11.96
CA VAL A 340 20.60 23.61 -11.85
C VAL A 340 21.34 23.99 -10.56
N PRO A 341 22.30 24.93 -10.62
CA PRO A 341 22.93 25.43 -9.41
C PRO A 341 21.92 26.27 -8.61
N VAL A 342 21.81 25.94 -7.33
CA VAL A 342 21.00 26.65 -6.33
C VAL A 342 21.94 27.21 -5.28
N GLU A 343 21.95 28.52 -5.12
CA GLU A 343 22.75 29.20 -4.10
C GLU A 343 21.89 29.57 -2.90
N VAL A 344 22.24 29.11 -1.70
CA VAL A 344 21.56 29.43 -0.44
C VAL A 344 22.63 29.86 0.57
N ASP A 345 22.48 31.04 1.17
CA ASP A 345 23.43 31.59 2.16
C ASP A 345 24.91 31.56 1.72
N GLY A 346 25.18 31.86 0.43
CA GLY A 346 26.51 31.87 -0.15
C GLY A 346 27.11 30.48 -0.44
N ARG A 347 26.33 29.41 -0.29
CA ARG A 347 26.72 28.04 -0.65
C ARG A 347 25.96 27.59 -1.88
N THR A 348 26.65 26.95 -2.81
CA THR A 348 26.04 26.39 -4.02
C THR A 348 25.78 24.90 -3.85
N ALA A 349 24.53 24.48 -4.02
CA ALA A 349 24.11 23.10 -4.14
C ALA A 349 23.65 22.83 -5.58
N THR A 350 23.76 21.58 -6.03
CA THR A 350 23.20 21.17 -7.33
C THR A 350 21.79 20.65 -7.10
N GLY A 351 20.78 21.42 -7.51
CA GLY A 351 19.39 21.02 -7.48
C GLY A 351 18.97 20.38 -8.80
N ARG A 352 17.88 19.61 -8.78
CA ARG A 352 17.29 18.98 -9.96
C ARG A 352 15.90 19.53 -10.21
N VAL A 353 15.60 19.97 -11.43
CA VAL A 353 14.27 20.47 -11.78
C VAL A 353 13.25 19.33 -11.66
N PHE A 354 12.46 19.35 -10.59
CA PHE A 354 11.48 18.32 -10.29
C PHE A 354 10.24 18.48 -11.17
N ARG A 355 9.70 19.71 -11.22
CA ARG A 355 8.46 20.00 -11.92
C ARG A 355 8.42 21.42 -12.46
N ILE A 356 7.88 21.54 -13.67
CA ILE A 356 7.49 22.81 -14.28
C ILE A 356 5.96 22.77 -14.38
N ALA A 357 5.29 23.71 -13.73
CA ALA A 357 3.83 23.74 -13.72
C ALA A 357 3.31 23.92 -15.16
N ARG A 358 2.18 23.27 -15.47
CA ARG A 358 1.47 23.45 -16.75
C ARG A 358 0.43 24.56 -16.70
N THR A 359 0.36 25.25 -15.57
CA THR A 359 -0.57 26.34 -15.31
C THR A 359 0.24 27.63 -15.25
N VAL A 360 -0.26 28.65 -15.94
CA VAL A 360 0.27 30.01 -15.87
C VAL A 360 -0.58 30.78 -14.86
N ASP A 361 0.08 31.43 -13.91
CA ASP A 361 -0.55 32.43 -13.07
C ASP A 361 -0.92 33.64 -13.93
N ARG A 362 -2.21 33.91 -14.10
CA ARG A 362 -2.69 34.91 -15.06
C ARG A 362 -2.40 36.35 -14.62
N GLU A 363 -2.26 36.57 -13.32
CA GLU A 363 -1.99 37.89 -12.75
C GLU A 363 -0.53 38.28 -12.98
N THR A 364 0.39 37.36 -12.70
CA THR A 364 1.83 37.58 -12.79
C THR A 364 2.45 37.16 -14.13
N ARG A 365 1.72 36.38 -14.95
CA ARG A 365 2.19 35.75 -16.20
C ARG A 365 3.44 34.88 -16.00
N THR A 366 3.47 34.19 -14.88
CA THR A 366 4.57 33.29 -14.51
C THR A 366 4.12 31.84 -14.42
N VAL A 367 5.09 30.95 -14.51
CA VAL A 367 4.95 29.51 -14.35
C VAL A 367 5.77 29.10 -13.14
N LYS A 368 5.14 28.39 -12.20
CA LYS A 368 5.82 27.83 -11.02
C LYS A 368 6.77 26.73 -11.45
N VAL A 369 8.03 26.84 -11.04
CA VAL A 369 9.06 25.83 -11.21
C VAL A 369 9.55 25.37 -9.84
N GLU A 370 9.62 24.06 -9.68
CA GLU A 370 10.01 23.38 -8.45
C GLU A 370 11.30 22.60 -8.71
N VAL A 371 12.30 22.81 -7.87
CA VAL A 371 13.63 22.20 -7.96
C VAL A 371 13.93 21.49 -6.64
N ASP A 372 14.23 20.19 -6.70
CA ASP A 372 14.66 19.44 -5.52
C ASP A 372 16.13 19.72 -5.23
N VAL A 373 16.43 20.07 -3.98
CA VAL A 373 17.75 20.46 -3.49
C VAL A 373 18.15 19.51 -2.36
N PRO A 374 19.19 18.67 -2.54
CA PRO A 374 19.69 17.80 -1.48
C PRO A 374 20.14 18.60 -0.25
N ASN A 375 19.79 18.11 0.94
CA ASN A 375 20.14 18.73 2.22
C ASN A 375 20.50 17.67 3.29
N PRO A 376 21.45 16.75 2.99
CA PRO A 376 21.77 15.62 3.88
C PRO A 376 22.33 16.04 5.24
N ASP A 377 22.98 17.21 5.31
CA ASP A 377 23.53 17.76 6.56
C ASP A 377 22.47 18.54 7.38
N GLY A 378 21.24 18.71 6.87
CA GLY A 378 20.18 19.49 7.52
C GLY A 378 20.53 20.98 7.72
N ARG A 379 21.50 21.51 6.97
CA ARG A 379 22.03 22.87 7.16
C ARG A 379 21.12 23.94 6.58
N ILE A 380 20.38 23.62 5.52
CA ILE A 380 19.44 24.54 4.90
C ILE A 380 18.10 24.42 5.63
N ARG A 381 17.53 25.55 6.04
CA ARG A 381 16.24 25.61 6.74
C ARG A 381 15.09 25.70 5.74
N SER A 382 13.97 25.05 6.10
CA SER A 382 12.67 25.31 5.46
C SER A 382 12.30 26.80 5.63
N GLY A 383 11.82 27.44 4.57
CA GLY A 383 11.56 28.88 4.48
C GLY A 383 12.77 29.75 4.08
N ALA A 384 13.96 29.17 3.88
CA ALA A 384 15.12 29.94 3.42
C ALA A 384 14.95 30.44 1.98
N PHE A 385 15.58 31.57 1.65
CA PHE A 385 15.62 32.09 0.29
C PHE A 385 16.91 31.67 -0.40
N GLY A 386 16.82 31.26 -1.65
CA GLY A 386 17.94 30.90 -2.50
C GLY A 386 17.85 31.54 -3.88
N ARG A 387 18.94 31.48 -4.64
CA ARG A 387 19.00 31.87 -6.05
C ARG A 387 19.16 30.63 -6.91
N VAL A 388 18.21 30.39 -7.81
CA VAL A 388 18.28 29.28 -8.77
C VAL A 388 18.70 29.86 -10.11
N THR A 389 19.75 29.30 -10.72
CA THR A 389 20.21 29.74 -12.03
C THR A 389 19.89 28.69 -13.08
N PHE A 390 18.94 29.01 -13.95
CA PHE A 390 18.51 28.15 -15.06
C PHE A 390 19.35 28.40 -16.30
N ALA A 391 19.87 27.34 -16.92
CA ALA A 391 20.42 27.42 -18.26
C ALA A 391 19.28 27.40 -19.28
N LEU A 392 19.05 28.52 -19.95
CA LEU A 392 17.97 28.69 -20.93
C LEU A 392 18.36 28.19 -22.33
N ASP A 393 19.61 28.44 -22.72
CA ASP A 393 20.15 28.03 -24.01
C ASP A 393 21.66 27.78 -23.88
N GLU A 394 22.18 26.82 -24.62
CA GLU A 394 23.58 26.42 -24.58
C GLU A 394 24.08 26.11 -25.99
N ARG A 395 25.21 26.72 -26.35
CA ARG A 395 25.91 26.47 -27.61
C ARG A 395 27.35 26.08 -27.32
N LYS A 396 27.64 24.78 -27.51
CA LYS A 396 28.98 24.23 -27.32
C LYS A 396 29.87 24.49 -28.53
N GLY A 397 31.11 24.90 -28.28
CA GLY A 397 32.12 25.14 -29.31
C GLY A 397 31.71 26.20 -30.34
N ALA A 398 30.87 27.16 -29.96
CA ALA A 398 30.43 28.25 -30.83
C ALA A 398 31.59 29.21 -31.12
N LEU A 399 31.75 29.62 -32.37
CA LEU A 399 32.65 30.72 -32.71
C LEU A 399 32.07 31.99 -32.09
N ALA A 400 32.79 32.61 -31.16
CA ALA A 400 32.25 33.72 -30.40
C ALA A 400 33.21 34.89 -30.31
N ILE A 401 32.61 36.08 -30.30
CA ILE A 401 33.29 37.37 -30.32
C ILE A 401 32.75 38.23 -29.18
N PRO A 402 33.54 39.17 -28.63
CA PRO A 402 33.03 40.05 -27.59
C PRO A 402 31.84 40.85 -28.11
N ALA A 403 30.76 40.96 -27.33
CA ALA A 403 29.56 41.70 -27.74
C ALA A 403 29.87 43.16 -28.09
N VAL A 404 30.89 43.74 -27.44
CA VAL A 404 31.38 45.10 -27.71
C VAL A 404 31.96 45.30 -29.12
N ALA A 405 32.36 44.23 -29.81
CA ALA A 405 32.89 44.30 -31.17
C ALA A 405 31.80 44.35 -32.25
N VAL A 406 30.56 44.00 -31.90
CA VAL A 406 29.43 43.96 -32.83
C VAL A 406 28.88 45.36 -33.04
N ARG A 407 28.77 45.78 -34.30
CA ARG A 407 28.15 47.06 -34.69
C ARG A 407 26.87 46.81 -35.47
N ARG A 408 25.88 47.68 -35.24
CA ARG A 408 24.60 47.68 -35.96
C ARG A 408 24.34 49.09 -36.48
N GLU A 409 24.15 49.20 -37.79
CA GLU A 409 23.62 50.43 -38.40
C GLU A 409 22.10 50.42 -38.34
N VAL A 410 21.49 51.60 -38.21
CA VAL A 410 20.02 51.72 -38.15
C VAL A 410 19.43 51.20 -39.46
N GLY A 411 18.69 50.09 -39.38
CA GLY A 411 18.08 49.43 -40.55
C GLY A 411 19.02 48.56 -41.39
N GLY A 412 20.27 48.35 -40.96
CA GLY A 412 21.28 47.54 -41.67
C GLY A 412 21.64 46.22 -40.99
N ALA A 413 22.41 45.38 -41.69
CA ALA A 413 22.96 44.14 -41.13
C ALA A 413 23.96 44.42 -40.00
N ALA A 414 24.11 43.46 -39.08
CA ALA A 414 25.17 43.52 -38.08
C ALA A 414 26.52 43.28 -38.77
N PHE A 415 27.56 43.99 -38.34
CA PHE A 415 28.90 43.85 -38.89
C PHE A 415 29.96 44.00 -37.81
N VAL A 416 31.15 43.48 -38.11
CA VAL A 416 32.36 43.67 -37.31
C VAL A 416 33.47 44.24 -38.18
N LEU A 417 34.49 44.81 -37.55
CA LEU A 417 35.71 45.23 -38.24
C LEU A 417 36.79 44.19 -38.01
N VAL A 418 37.21 43.50 -39.06
CA VAL A 418 38.28 42.50 -39.03
C VAL A 418 39.58 43.19 -39.44
N ALA A 419 40.63 43.04 -38.64
CA ALA A 419 41.97 43.46 -39.00
C ALA A 419 42.53 42.50 -40.07
N ARG A 420 42.78 43.02 -41.27
CA ARG A 420 43.39 42.26 -42.37
C ARG A 420 44.56 43.05 -42.94
N GLU A 421 45.57 42.34 -43.42
CA GLU A 421 46.70 42.95 -44.09
C GLU A 421 46.34 43.26 -45.56
N LYS A 422 46.52 44.51 -45.97
CA LYS A 422 46.33 44.96 -47.36
C LYS A 422 47.43 45.94 -47.74
N ASP A 423 48.17 45.63 -48.80
CA ASP A 423 49.29 46.45 -49.30
C ASP A 423 50.38 46.74 -48.23
N GLY A 424 50.67 45.75 -47.37
CA GLY A 424 51.71 45.85 -46.32
C GLY A 424 51.32 46.69 -45.10
N ALA A 425 50.03 46.99 -44.91
CA ALA A 425 49.49 47.68 -43.74
C ALA A 425 48.22 46.99 -43.22
N ASP A 426 48.03 47.02 -41.91
CA ASP A 426 46.79 46.53 -41.28
C ASP A 426 45.65 47.52 -41.57
N VAL A 427 44.54 47.00 -42.10
CA VAL A 427 43.32 47.75 -42.38
C VAL A 427 42.13 47.11 -41.69
N ALA A 428 41.18 47.94 -41.25
CA ALA A 428 39.90 47.48 -40.73
C ALA A 428 38.96 47.18 -41.92
N CYS A 429 38.68 45.90 -42.16
CA CYS A 429 37.71 45.45 -43.15
C CYS A 429 36.34 45.23 -42.50
N ARG A 430 35.32 45.90 -43.03
CA ARG A 430 33.93 45.62 -42.66
C ARG A 430 33.55 44.22 -43.14
N CYS A 431 33.15 43.37 -42.20
CA CYS A 431 32.59 42.06 -42.48
C CYS A 431 31.19 42.03 -41.89
N ASP A 432 30.18 41.91 -42.74
CA ASP A 432 28.81 41.68 -42.29
C ASP A 432 28.73 40.27 -41.69
N VAL A 433 28.03 40.14 -40.57
CA VAL A 433 27.98 38.91 -39.78
C VAL A 433 26.56 38.53 -39.45
N GLU A 434 26.29 37.23 -39.49
CA GLU A 434 25.09 36.66 -38.90
C GLU A 434 25.41 36.21 -37.48
N LEU A 435 24.64 36.72 -36.52
CA LEU A 435 24.86 36.50 -35.09
C LEU A 435 23.88 35.46 -34.56
N GLY A 436 24.36 34.66 -33.61
CA GLY A 436 23.60 33.62 -32.91
C GLY A 436 23.36 33.98 -31.44
N LEU A 437 23.58 33.00 -30.56
CA LEU A 437 23.38 33.14 -29.13
C LEU A 437 24.31 34.23 -28.53
N GLU A 438 23.73 35.15 -27.76
CA GLU A 438 24.47 36.11 -26.93
C GLU A 438 24.41 35.67 -25.46
N ALA A 439 25.59 35.48 -24.84
CA ALA A 439 25.72 35.05 -23.46
C ALA A 439 27.05 35.49 -22.84
N GLY A 440 27.03 35.92 -21.57
CA GLY A 440 28.25 36.22 -20.81
C GLY A 440 29.15 37.32 -21.39
N GLY A 441 28.58 38.28 -22.13
CA GLY A 441 29.34 39.33 -22.83
C GLY A 441 29.94 38.90 -24.17
N TRP A 442 29.59 37.71 -24.66
CA TRP A 442 30.02 37.16 -25.94
C TRP A 442 28.82 36.89 -26.84
N VAL A 443 29.02 36.98 -28.14
CA VAL A 443 28.01 36.72 -29.17
C VAL A 443 28.56 35.65 -30.11
N GLU A 444 27.75 34.63 -30.38
CA GLU A 444 28.02 33.64 -31.40
C GLU A 444 28.01 34.27 -32.79
N VAL A 445 28.98 33.91 -33.62
CA VAL A 445 29.03 34.23 -35.04
C VAL A 445 28.66 32.97 -35.81
N VAL A 446 27.53 33.01 -36.51
CA VAL A 446 27.05 31.91 -37.36
C VAL A 446 27.75 31.95 -38.72
N SER A 447 27.93 33.14 -39.28
CA SER A 447 28.60 33.35 -40.56
C SER A 447 29.23 34.74 -40.65
N GLY A 448 30.23 34.90 -41.54
CA GLY A 448 30.89 36.18 -41.85
C GLY A 448 32.33 36.33 -41.34
N VAL A 449 32.74 35.56 -40.31
CA VAL A 449 34.09 35.63 -39.72
C VAL A 449 34.60 34.22 -39.38
N GLY A 450 35.88 33.97 -39.63
CA GLY A 450 36.55 32.68 -39.41
C GLY A 450 37.22 32.55 -38.03
N GLU A 451 37.51 31.31 -37.64
CA GLU A 451 38.31 31.01 -36.45
C GLU A 451 39.74 31.57 -36.59
N GLY A 452 40.23 32.26 -35.55
CA GLY A 452 41.56 32.86 -35.54
C GLY A 452 41.68 34.26 -36.18
N GLU A 453 40.63 34.76 -36.85
CA GLU A 453 40.63 36.14 -37.35
C GLU A 453 40.67 37.16 -36.20
N GLU A 454 41.30 38.31 -36.42
CA GLU A 454 41.42 39.37 -35.43
C GLU A 454 40.33 40.43 -35.62
N ILE A 455 39.44 40.58 -34.64
CA ILE A 455 38.35 41.55 -34.68
C ILE A 455 38.68 42.74 -33.79
N VAL A 456 38.44 43.94 -34.30
CA VAL A 456 38.58 45.19 -33.54
C VAL A 456 37.50 45.31 -32.47
N THR A 457 37.89 45.43 -31.20
CA THR A 457 36.99 45.61 -30.04
C THR A 457 36.91 47.07 -29.59
N LEU A 458 38.06 47.76 -29.51
CA LEU A 458 38.19 49.12 -28.96
C LEU A 458 38.86 50.05 -29.99
N GLY A 459 38.37 51.29 -30.14
CA GLY A 459 38.81 52.25 -31.17
C GLY A 459 37.99 52.25 -32.48
N ALA A 460 36.94 51.41 -32.56
CA ALA A 460 36.10 51.23 -33.75
C ALA A 460 35.20 52.43 -34.13
N GLY A 461 34.93 53.36 -33.22
CA GLY A 461 33.91 54.41 -33.41
C GLY A 461 34.24 55.44 -34.50
N SER A 462 35.50 55.61 -34.86
CA SER A 462 35.98 56.56 -35.90
C SER A 462 36.48 55.85 -37.17
N LEU A 463 36.35 54.53 -37.25
CA LEU A 463 36.82 53.69 -38.35
C LEU A 463 35.71 53.41 -39.35
N GLY A 464 36.00 53.72 -40.61
CA GLY A 464 35.23 53.26 -41.78
C GLY A 464 35.91 52.06 -42.43
N ASP A 465 35.22 51.41 -43.36
CA ASP A 465 35.77 50.28 -44.12
C ASP A 465 37.06 50.69 -44.87
N GLY A 466 38.11 49.87 -44.76
CA GLY A 466 39.42 50.10 -45.36
C GLY A 466 40.32 51.12 -44.63
N ALA A 467 39.91 51.62 -43.46
CA ALA A 467 40.75 52.52 -42.68
C ALA A 467 42.00 51.83 -42.13
N ARG A 468 43.16 52.48 -42.25
CA ARG A 468 44.43 51.99 -41.68
C ARG A 468 44.36 51.98 -40.16
N ILE A 469 44.71 50.86 -39.58
CA ILE A 469 44.75 50.65 -38.13
C ILE A 469 46.19 50.44 -37.70
N ALA A 470 46.48 50.81 -36.46
CA ALA A 470 47.70 50.42 -35.78
C ALA A 470 47.31 49.52 -34.61
N PRO A 471 47.81 48.27 -34.53
CA PRO A 471 47.56 47.44 -33.36
C PRO A 471 48.09 48.16 -32.14
N ARG A 472 47.19 48.45 -31.19
CA ARG A 472 47.60 48.80 -29.84
C ARG A 472 48.05 47.48 -29.22
N SER A 473 49.36 47.23 -29.25
CA SER A 473 49.95 46.07 -28.59
C SER A 473 49.30 45.86 -27.22
N ALA A 474 48.54 44.77 -27.08
CA ALA A 474 47.99 44.30 -25.82
C ALA A 474 49.11 43.69 -24.97
N ALA A 475 50.05 44.54 -24.54
CA ALA A 475 51.07 44.23 -23.56
C ALA A 475 51.10 45.37 -22.54
N GLY A 476 50.28 45.26 -21.51
CA GLY A 476 50.30 46.15 -20.34
C GLY A 476 49.00 46.92 -20.05
N ALA A 477 47.88 46.24 -19.82
CA ALA A 477 46.68 46.86 -19.24
C ALA A 477 45.82 45.90 -18.37
N LEU A 478 46.45 44.86 -17.80
CA LEU A 478 45.85 44.02 -16.76
C LEU A 478 46.63 44.15 -15.44
N GLU A 479 47.15 45.33 -15.12
CA GLU A 479 47.49 45.72 -13.74
C GLU A 479 47.37 47.25 -13.62
N ARG A 480 46.19 47.71 -13.21
CA ARG A 480 45.91 48.97 -12.48
C ARG A 480 44.41 49.20 -12.53
N GLY A 481 43.72 48.68 -11.52
CA GLY A 481 42.26 48.80 -11.42
C GLY A 481 41.63 48.21 -10.16
N SER A 482 42.36 48.08 -9.05
CA SER A 482 41.76 47.97 -7.71
C SER A 482 42.63 48.73 -6.71
N ALA A 483 42.71 50.05 -6.92
CA ALA A 483 43.10 50.96 -5.86
C ALA A 483 41.90 51.11 -4.93
N THR A 484 41.95 50.40 -3.80
CA THR A 484 41.16 50.68 -2.61
C THR A 484 41.41 52.14 -2.18
N PRO A 485 40.39 52.94 -1.84
CA PRO A 485 40.61 54.15 -1.05
C PRO A 485 40.86 53.72 0.40
N ASP A 486 42.03 54.10 0.90
CA ASP A 486 42.47 53.89 2.28
C ASP A 486 41.97 55.05 3.19
N LYS A 487 41.88 54.73 4.49
CA LYS A 487 42.03 55.57 5.70
C LYS A 487 40.80 56.03 6.49
N ASN A 488 40.57 55.35 7.62
CA ASN A 488 40.88 55.82 9.00
C ASN A 488 40.21 54.86 10.01
N GLY A 489 40.81 54.42 11.12
CA GLY A 489 42.08 54.69 11.76
C GLY A 489 42.14 53.94 13.11
N SER A 490 43.36 53.55 13.50
CA SER A 490 43.91 53.31 14.85
C SER A 490 43.01 52.86 16.02
N THR A 491 43.39 51.69 16.53
CA THR A 491 43.27 51.09 17.89
C THR A 491 43.60 52.03 19.07
N PRO A 492 43.35 51.65 20.36
CA PRO A 492 42.99 50.33 20.91
C PRO A 492 41.55 50.18 21.45
#